data_AF-A0A954UQ46-F1
#
_entry.id   AF-A0A954UQ46-F1
#
_cell.length_a   1.000
_cell.length_b   1.000
_cell.length_c   1.000
_cell.angle_alpha   90.00
_cell.angle_beta   90.00
_cell.angle_gamma   90.00
#
_symmetry.space_group_name_H-M   'P 1'
#
loop_
_entity.id
_entity.type
_entity.pdbx_description
1 polymer ?
#
loop_
_entity_poly.entity_id
_entity_poly.type
_entity_poly.pdbx_seq_one_letter_code
_entity_poly.pdbx_strand_id
1 'polypeptide(L)'
;CTLFVVASFGTDKEPKLACHRLTISRRGPPPQPAVTLEASVNGKPATHPGPSVRVGEPVVLSFSARNTGNVPLEQVSLTAVGFEGPAGDDGDGVLSVGETWTWSGSSLAVSGEQNVPGSLSAHHEEVGEVSYQAFASYVGEDKPAPGNRFIVVAYEAQDQTPAIADLIADIRVDIDKAGKHKFVPTDVDSTAEWFSEYKRRASGKDLPQVFIVTDGGEILHQGKLPGTLAEFNRTLAEFGG
;
A
#
# COMPACT_ATOMS: atom_id res chain seq x y z
N CYS A 1 18.65 -52.35 13.65
CA CYS A 1 20.10 -52.35 13.34
C CYS A 1 20.70 -53.67 13.78
N THR A 2 21.16 -54.49 12.84
CA THR A 2 21.88 -55.74 13.13
C THR A 2 23.37 -55.41 13.23
N LEU A 3 23.99 -55.76 14.36
CA LEU A 3 25.41 -55.53 14.62
C LEU A 3 26.22 -56.65 13.96
N PHE A 4 27.02 -56.34 12.93
CA PHE A 4 28.01 -57.29 12.41
C PHE A 4 29.29 -57.17 13.23
N VAL A 5 29.65 -58.23 13.96
CA VAL A 5 30.97 -58.36 14.57
C VAL A 5 31.85 -59.13 13.58
N VAL A 6 32.82 -58.46 12.95
CA VAL A 6 33.83 -59.12 12.13
C VAL A 6 34.94 -59.60 13.07
N ALA A 7 35.01 -60.91 13.35
CA ALA A 7 36.16 -61.52 13.97
C ALA A 7 37.18 -61.87 12.88
N SER A 8 38.35 -61.22 12.87
CA SER A 8 39.47 -61.70 12.04
C SER A 8 40.17 -62.84 12.78
N PHE A 9 40.25 -64.01 12.14
CA PHE A 9 41.01 -65.14 12.65
C PHE A 9 42.41 -65.06 12.05
N GLY A 10 43.35 -64.45 12.78
CA GLY A 10 44.78 -64.61 12.52
C GLY A 10 45.28 -65.84 13.28
N THR A 11 45.90 -66.79 12.58
CA THR A 11 46.55 -67.94 13.21
C THR A 11 47.67 -67.45 14.14
N ASP A 12 47.61 -67.89 15.39
CA ASP A 12 48.60 -67.68 16.45
C ASP A 12 48.67 -66.27 17.07
N LYS A 13 47.64 -65.94 17.86
CA LYS A 13 47.69 -65.24 19.16
C LYS A 13 46.27 -65.15 19.72
N GLU A 14 46.10 -65.25 21.04
CA GLU A 14 44.79 -65.17 21.73
C GLU A 14 43.90 -64.08 21.11
N PRO A 15 42.61 -64.37 20.83
CA PRO A 15 41.70 -63.37 20.27
C PRO A 15 41.49 -62.26 21.30
N LYS A 16 42.18 -61.13 21.11
CA LYS A 16 41.94 -59.92 21.88
C LYS A 16 40.61 -59.33 21.41
N LEU A 17 39.54 -59.54 22.19
CA LEU A 17 38.29 -58.82 22.02
C LEU A 17 38.52 -57.33 22.32
N ALA A 18 38.71 -56.52 21.29
CA ALA A 18 38.74 -55.08 21.41
C ALA A 18 37.30 -54.54 21.29
N CYS A 19 36.68 -54.19 22.41
CA CYS A 19 35.40 -53.51 22.41
C CYS A 19 35.64 -52.04 22.01
N HIS A 20 35.44 -51.71 20.73
CA HIS A 20 35.44 -50.31 20.30
C HIS A 20 34.07 -49.71 20.64
N ARG A 21 34.06 -48.72 21.51
CA ARG A 21 32.87 -47.91 21.77
C ARG A 21 32.58 -47.07 20.51
N LEU A 22 31.72 -47.58 19.63
CA LEU A 22 31.13 -46.78 18.57
C LEU A 22 30.20 -45.76 19.22
N THR A 23 30.70 -44.54 19.44
CA THR A 23 29.83 -43.40 19.74
C THR A 23 29.17 -43.00 18.43
N ILE A 24 27.93 -43.44 18.21
CA ILE A 24 27.07 -42.85 17.18
C ILE A 24 26.71 -41.46 17.70
N SER A 25 27.52 -40.45 17.39
CA SER A 25 27.12 -39.06 17.55
C SER A 25 25.91 -38.85 16.65
N ARG A 26 24.74 -38.67 17.24
CA ARG A 26 23.60 -38.11 16.51
C ARG A 26 24.02 -36.69 16.14
N ARG A 27 24.60 -36.48 14.95
CA ARG A 27 24.65 -35.13 14.39
C ARG A 27 23.22 -34.63 14.36
N GLY A 28 22.98 -33.43 14.87
CA GLY A 28 21.69 -32.77 14.73
C GLY A 28 21.31 -32.65 13.25
N PRO A 29 20.07 -32.22 12.95
CA PRO A 29 19.74 -31.83 11.58
C PRO A 29 20.79 -30.82 11.09
N PRO A 30 21.20 -30.87 9.81
CA PRO A 30 22.16 -29.93 9.27
C PRO A 30 21.62 -28.49 9.43
N PRO A 31 22.51 -27.49 9.60
CA PRO A 31 22.11 -26.10 9.64
C PRO A 31 21.41 -25.72 8.34
N GLN A 32 20.23 -25.15 8.46
CA GLN A 32 19.35 -24.71 7.39
C GLN A 32 18.94 -23.26 7.71
N PRO A 33 19.82 -22.29 7.42
CA PRO A 33 19.45 -20.88 7.52
C PRO A 33 18.36 -20.57 6.50
N ALA A 34 17.32 -19.86 6.93
CA ALA A 34 16.26 -19.40 6.07
C ALA A 34 15.62 -18.14 6.65
N VAL A 35 15.36 -17.16 5.79
CA VAL A 35 14.67 -15.92 6.16
C VAL A 35 13.53 -15.67 5.19
N THR A 36 12.43 -15.12 5.69
CA THR A 36 11.39 -14.51 4.86
C THR A 36 11.52 -13.00 4.96
N LEU A 37 11.45 -12.30 3.84
CA LEU A 37 11.44 -10.84 3.78
C LEU A 37 10.10 -10.38 3.22
N GLU A 38 9.25 -9.82 4.07
CA GLU A 38 7.92 -9.33 3.69
C GLU A 38 7.89 -7.80 3.67
N ALA A 39 7.38 -7.24 2.58
CA ALA A 39 7.20 -5.81 2.44
C ALA A 39 5.75 -5.40 2.70
N SER A 40 5.54 -4.25 3.34
CA SER A 40 4.21 -3.69 3.59
C SER A 40 4.15 -2.19 3.28
N VAL A 41 2.95 -1.73 2.93
CA VAL A 41 2.60 -0.33 2.71
C VAL A 41 1.37 -0.01 3.55
N ASN A 42 1.50 0.94 4.48
CA ASN A 42 0.45 1.33 5.42
C ASN A 42 -0.16 0.11 6.16
N GLY A 43 0.69 -0.84 6.54
CA GLY A 43 0.30 -2.08 7.24
C GLY A 43 -0.36 -3.15 6.37
N LYS A 44 -0.47 -2.94 5.05
CA LYS A 44 -0.98 -3.92 4.09
C LYS A 44 0.17 -4.58 3.32
N PRO A 45 0.07 -5.86 2.94
CA PRO A 45 1.08 -6.50 2.10
C PRO A 45 1.32 -5.72 0.80
N ALA A 46 2.59 -5.51 0.45
CA ALA A 46 3.01 -4.77 -0.73
C ALA A 46 3.07 -5.66 -1.98
N THR A 47 2.06 -6.50 -2.21
CA THR A 47 2.03 -7.42 -3.36
C THR A 47 1.68 -6.69 -4.66
N HIS A 48 2.50 -6.78 -5.70
CA HIS A 48 2.28 -6.08 -6.99
C HIS A 48 0.86 -6.35 -7.56
N PRO A 49 0.11 -5.30 -7.98
CA PRO A 49 0.53 -3.90 -8.17
C PRO A 49 0.68 -3.04 -6.89
N GLY A 50 0.54 -3.60 -5.70
CA GLY A 50 0.62 -2.89 -4.43
C GLY A 50 -0.70 -2.19 -4.09
N PRO A 51 -0.91 -1.76 -2.83
CA PRO A 51 -2.10 -0.99 -2.48
C PRO A 51 -2.08 0.41 -3.12
N SER A 52 -3.26 0.92 -3.46
CA SER A 52 -3.42 2.30 -3.91
C SER A 52 -3.34 3.28 -2.74
N VAL A 53 -2.56 4.36 -2.91
CA VAL A 53 -2.42 5.47 -1.96
C VAL A 53 -2.69 6.77 -2.73
N ARG A 54 -3.39 7.74 -2.12
CA ARG A 54 -3.60 9.03 -2.79
C ARG A 54 -2.30 9.82 -2.83
N VAL A 55 -2.02 10.47 -3.94
CA VAL A 55 -0.85 11.35 -4.06
C VAL A 55 -0.89 12.44 -2.98
N GLY A 56 0.24 12.66 -2.31
CA GLY A 56 0.39 13.60 -1.21
C GLY A 56 -0.01 13.08 0.17
N GLU A 57 -0.67 11.91 0.27
CA GLU A 57 -0.92 11.27 1.56
C GLU A 57 0.34 10.60 2.12
N PRO A 58 0.47 10.49 3.45
CA PRO A 58 1.58 9.77 4.06
C PRO A 58 1.54 8.29 3.67
N VAL A 59 2.71 7.78 3.31
CA VAL A 59 2.96 6.37 3.08
C VAL A 59 4.04 5.89 4.04
N VAL A 60 3.71 4.84 4.79
CA VAL A 60 4.64 4.13 5.68
C VAL A 60 4.98 2.81 5.00
N LEU A 61 6.26 2.64 4.67
CA LEU A 61 6.80 1.43 4.07
C LEU A 61 7.52 0.63 5.16
N SER A 62 7.40 -0.69 5.13
CA SER A 62 8.15 -1.55 6.05
C SER A 62 8.68 -2.80 5.37
N PHE A 63 9.84 -3.27 5.84
CA PHE A 63 10.38 -4.59 5.53
C PHE A 63 10.50 -5.39 6.83
N SER A 64 9.92 -6.59 6.85
CA SER A 64 9.94 -7.50 8.00
C SER A 64 10.72 -8.77 7.63
N ALA A 65 11.87 -8.96 8.27
CA ALA A 65 12.68 -10.15 8.12
C ALA A 65 12.40 -11.11 9.27
N ARG A 66 12.01 -12.35 8.96
CA ARG A 66 11.77 -13.39 9.97
C ARG A 66 12.64 -14.61 9.72
N ASN A 67 13.39 -15.04 10.73
CA ASN A 67 14.16 -16.28 10.64
C ASN A 67 13.21 -17.48 10.72
N THR A 68 13.09 -18.20 9.61
CA THR A 68 12.28 -19.41 9.44
C THR A 68 13.12 -20.68 9.37
N GLY A 69 14.44 -20.53 9.48
CA GLY A 69 15.40 -21.62 9.52
C GLY A 69 15.46 -22.32 10.88
N ASN A 70 16.48 -23.15 11.05
CA ASN A 70 16.73 -23.87 12.30
C ASN A 70 18.01 -23.43 13.03
N VAL A 71 18.63 -22.34 12.59
CA VAL A 71 19.87 -21.76 13.15
C VAL A 71 19.77 -20.24 13.25
N PRO A 72 20.44 -19.61 14.25
CA PRO A 72 20.51 -18.15 14.35
C PRO A 72 21.31 -17.54 13.20
N LEU A 73 21.08 -16.26 12.94
CA LEU A 73 21.73 -15.51 11.87
C LEU A 73 22.35 -14.22 12.41
N GLU A 74 23.56 -13.90 11.96
CA GLU A 74 24.30 -12.72 12.38
C GLU A 74 24.53 -11.78 11.19
N GLN A 75 25.13 -10.61 11.46
CA GLN A 75 25.46 -9.60 10.43
C GLN A 75 24.24 -9.23 9.56
N VAL A 76 23.05 -9.20 10.18
CA VAL A 76 21.79 -8.95 9.50
C VAL A 76 21.70 -7.49 9.12
N SER A 77 21.60 -7.21 7.83
CA SER A 77 21.54 -5.84 7.32
C SER A 77 20.53 -5.69 6.20
N LEU A 78 19.78 -4.58 6.22
CA LEU A 78 18.89 -4.19 5.14
C LEU A 78 19.50 -3.02 4.38
N THR A 79 19.69 -3.19 3.08
CA THR A 79 20.02 -2.10 2.16
C THR A 79 18.74 -1.59 1.50
N ALA A 80 18.28 -0.43 1.94
CA ALA A 80 17.14 0.30 1.36
C ALA A 80 17.29 1.81 1.62
N VAL A 81 16.82 2.65 0.69
CA VAL A 81 16.93 4.12 0.84
C VAL A 81 15.80 4.65 1.70
N GLY A 82 16.13 5.41 2.75
CA GLY A 82 15.14 6.08 3.60
C GLY A 82 14.45 5.18 4.63
N PHE A 83 15.09 4.07 5.02
CA PHE A 83 14.61 3.17 6.07
C PHE A 83 15.49 3.25 7.31
N GLU A 84 14.85 3.13 8.47
CA GLU A 84 15.49 3.07 9.79
C GLU A 84 15.14 1.75 10.49
N GLY A 85 15.95 1.35 11.47
CA GLY A 85 15.80 0.12 12.23
C GLY A 85 17.11 -0.68 12.36
N PRO A 86 17.05 -1.97 12.69
CA PRO A 86 15.82 -2.75 12.91
C PRO A 86 15.13 -2.43 14.25
N ALA A 87 13.81 -2.56 14.27
CA ALA A 87 13.05 -2.80 15.49
C ALA A 87 12.84 -4.32 15.67
N GLY A 88 12.85 -4.80 16.90
CA GLY A 88 12.66 -6.22 17.22
C GLY A 88 13.95 -6.95 17.62
N ASP A 89 15.11 -6.39 17.29
CA ASP A 89 16.41 -6.79 17.85
C ASP A 89 16.43 -6.48 19.36
N ASP A 90 16.83 -7.46 20.16
CA ASP A 90 16.98 -7.30 21.62
C ASP A 90 18.34 -6.71 22.03
N GLY A 91 19.18 -6.37 21.04
CA GLY A 91 20.45 -5.68 21.18
C GLY A 91 21.65 -6.61 21.13
N ASP A 92 21.45 -7.90 20.86
CA ASP A 92 22.53 -8.87 20.66
C ASP A 92 23.05 -8.91 19.21
N GLY A 93 22.30 -8.33 18.26
CA GLY A 93 22.67 -8.29 16.84
C GLY A 93 22.51 -9.64 16.13
N VAL A 94 21.75 -10.57 16.71
CA VAL A 94 21.50 -11.93 16.22
C VAL A 94 20.02 -12.12 15.96
N LEU A 95 19.66 -12.40 14.70
CA LEU A 95 18.29 -12.79 14.37
C LEU A 95 18.07 -14.26 14.73
N SER A 96 17.59 -14.50 15.94
CA SER A 96 17.31 -15.80 16.51
C SER A 96 16.21 -16.55 15.75
N VAL A 97 16.15 -17.87 15.92
CA VAL A 97 15.15 -18.71 15.26
C VAL A 97 13.74 -18.28 15.68
N GLY A 98 12.92 -17.91 14.69
CA GLY A 98 11.55 -17.44 14.90
C GLY A 98 11.41 -15.95 15.23
N GLU A 99 12.51 -15.24 15.47
CA GLU A 99 12.55 -13.80 15.69
C GLU A 99 12.24 -13.02 14.40
N THR A 100 11.79 -11.78 14.57
CA THR A 100 11.41 -10.90 13.47
C THR A 100 11.94 -9.49 13.67
N TRP A 101 12.68 -9.00 12.70
CA TRP A 101 13.22 -7.64 12.68
C TRP A 101 12.53 -6.81 11.61
N THR A 102 12.18 -5.57 11.93
CA THR A 102 11.44 -4.67 11.04
C THR A 102 12.20 -3.37 10.81
N TRP A 103 12.33 -2.99 9.54
CA TRP A 103 12.79 -1.66 9.14
C TRP A 103 11.63 -0.88 8.57
N SER A 104 11.55 0.42 8.88
CA SER A 104 10.46 1.30 8.44
C SER A 104 10.98 2.58 7.82
N GLY A 105 10.26 3.09 6.82
CA GLY A 105 10.51 4.38 6.19
C GLY A 105 9.18 5.10 5.93
N SER A 106 9.21 6.43 5.90
CA SER A 106 8.02 7.25 5.66
C SER A 106 8.27 8.27 4.55
N SER A 107 7.28 8.45 3.67
CA SER A 107 7.30 9.48 2.64
C SER A 107 5.87 9.95 2.32
N LEU A 108 5.74 10.86 1.35
CA LEU A 108 4.45 11.18 0.74
C LEU A 108 4.31 10.38 -0.56
N ALA A 109 3.11 9.87 -0.82
CA ALA A 109 2.83 9.14 -2.05
C ALA A 109 2.98 10.05 -3.27
N VAL A 110 3.63 9.54 -4.32
CA VAL A 110 3.82 10.22 -5.61
C VAL A 110 3.05 9.49 -6.70
N SER A 111 2.60 10.23 -7.73
CA SER A 111 1.74 9.68 -8.80
C SER A 111 2.39 8.51 -9.54
N GLY A 112 1.57 7.52 -9.87
CA GLY A 112 1.96 6.31 -10.63
C GLY A 112 2.45 5.15 -9.76
N GLU A 113 2.89 4.08 -10.42
CA GLU A 113 3.42 2.90 -9.75
C GLU A 113 4.78 3.19 -9.13
N GLN A 114 4.92 2.83 -7.85
CA GLN A 114 6.13 2.99 -7.06
C GLN A 114 6.59 1.61 -6.60
N ASN A 115 7.89 1.35 -6.78
CA ASN A 115 8.53 0.08 -6.45
C ASN A 115 9.81 0.38 -5.67
N VAL A 116 9.72 0.38 -4.33
CA VAL A 116 10.87 0.69 -3.47
C VAL A 116 11.61 -0.60 -3.13
N PRO A 117 12.85 -0.82 -3.64
CA PRO A 117 13.58 -2.05 -3.40
C PRO A 117 14.17 -2.11 -1.99
N GLY A 118 14.16 -3.30 -1.40
CA GLY A 118 14.92 -3.64 -0.20
C GLY A 118 15.69 -4.93 -0.41
N SER A 119 16.97 -4.94 -0.02
CA SER A 119 17.84 -6.10 -0.08
C SER A 119 18.36 -6.45 1.31
N LEU A 120 17.99 -7.61 1.82
CA LEU A 120 18.45 -8.15 3.09
C LEU A 120 19.68 -9.05 2.85
N SER A 121 20.69 -8.93 3.70
CA SER A 121 21.76 -9.92 3.87
C SER A 121 21.83 -10.37 5.32
N ALA A 122 22.19 -11.63 5.53
CA ALA A 122 22.44 -12.23 6.82
C ALA A 122 23.47 -13.36 6.67
N HIS A 123 24.17 -13.71 7.74
CA HIS A 123 25.27 -14.67 7.69
C HIS A 123 25.09 -15.79 8.73
N HIS A 124 25.45 -17.01 8.34
CA HIS A 124 25.63 -18.15 9.23
C HIS A 124 27.04 -18.71 9.08
N GLU A 125 27.74 -19.01 10.18
CA GLU A 125 29.15 -19.42 10.18
C GLU A 125 29.47 -20.58 9.22
N GLU A 126 28.67 -21.64 9.20
CA GLU A 126 28.95 -22.82 8.37
C GLU A 126 28.39 -22.73 6.94
N VAL A 127 27.34 -21.94 6.73
CA VAL A 127 26.59 -21.93 5.45
C VAL A 127 26.94 -20.69 4.62
N GLY A 128 27.44 -19.64 5.27
CA GLY A 128 27.77 -18.37 4.67
C GLY A 128 26.58 -17.41 4.62
N GLU A 129 26.65 -16.48 3.68
CA GLU A 129 25.66 -15.44 3.49
C GLU A 129 24.36 -15.97 2.84
N VAL A 130 23.23 -15.52 3.34
CA VAL A 130 21.91 -15.64 2.73
C VAL A 130 21.38 -14.24 2.41
N SER A 131 20.81 -14.07 1.21
CA SER A 131 20.30 -12.78 0.76
C SER A 131 18.90 -12.91 0.18
N TYR A 132 18.08 -11.87 0.43
CA TYR A 132 16.69 -11.80 0.03
C TYR A 132 16.36 -10.41 -0.50
N GLN A 133 15.42 -10.34 -1.43
CA GLN A 133 14.95 -9.09 -2.00
C GLN A 133 13.44 -9.01 -1.95
N ALA A 134 12.94 -7.82 -1.68
CA ALA A 134 11.52 -7.51 -1.72
C ALA A 134 11.33 -6.09 -2.24
N PHE A 135 10.12 -5.81 -2.72
CA PHE A 135 9.72 -4.47 -3.15
C PHE A 135 8.54 -4.02 -2.29
N ALA A 136 8.68 -2.85 -1.66
CA ALA A 136 7.54 -2.16 -1.07
C ALA A 136 6.83 -1.37 -2.18
N SER A 137 5.94 -2.06 -2.88
CA SER A 137 5.19 -1.53 -4.02
C SER A 137 3.89 -0.86 -3.62
N TYR A 138 3.57 0.29 -4.23
CA TYR A 138 2.27 0.95 -4.13
C TYR A 138 1.93 1.69 -5.43
N VAL A 139 0.66 2.01 -5.65
CA VAL A 139 0.26 2.89 -6.75
C VAL A 139 -0.23 4.21 -6.17
N GLY A 140 0.49 5.29 -6.48
CA GLY A 140 0.01 6.63 -6.23
C GLY A 140 -1.08 6.98 -7.22
N GLU A 141 -2.33 6.97 -6.76
CA GLU A 141 -3.44 7.35 -7.60
C GLU A 141 -3.70 8.84 -7.43
N ASP A 142 -3.67 9.57 -8.54
CA ASP A 142 -4.29 10.90 -8.67
C ASP A 142 -5.82 10.74 -8.64
N LYS A 143 -6.34 10.15 -7.56
CA LYS A 143 -7.75 10.20 -7.25
C LYS A 143 -8.00 11.56 -6.61
N PRO A 144 -8.92 12.39 -7.15
CA PRO A 144 -9.52 13.44 -6.34
C PRO A 144 -9.94 12.80 -5.02
N ALA A 145 -9.74 13.49 -3.89
CA ALA A 145 -10.27 12.99 -2.63
C ALA A 145 -11.75 12.60 -2.84
N PRO A 146 -12.22 11.44 -2.34
CA PRO A 146 -13.63 11.08 -2.41
C PRO A 146 -14.40 12.23 -1.78
N GLY A 147 -15.24 12.88 -2.58
CA GLY A 147 -15.90 14.15 -2.23
C GLY A 147 -15.52 15.35 -3.12
N ASN A 148 -14.53 15.24 -4.02
CA ASN A 148 -14.04 16.41 -4.78
C ASN A 148 -14.49 16.46 -6.24
N ARG A 149 -15.40 15.59 -6.68
CA ARG A 149 -15.94 15.63 -8.04
C ARG A 149 -17.46 15.50 -8.00
N PHE A 150 -18.14 16.58 -8.34
CA PHE A 150 -19.59 16.66 -8.42
C PHE A 150 -20.01 16.80 -9.86
N ILE A 151 -20.92 15.95 -10.31
CA ILE A 151 -21.53 16.11 -11.64
C ILE A 151 -22.82 16.91 -11.44
N VAL A 152 -22.92 18.03 -12.14
CA VAL A 152 -24.14 18.83 -12.19
C VAL A 152 -24.89 18.47 -13.46
N VAL A 153 -26.08 17.88 -13.30
CA VAL A 153 -26.95 17.49 -14.42
C VAL A 153 -28.24 18.30 -14.38
N ALA A 154 -28.59 18.93 -15.50
CA ALA A 154 -29.80 19.72 -15.66
C ALA A 154 -30.85 18.99 -16.51
N TYR A 155 -32.07 18.80 -15.98
CA TYR A 155 -33.19 18.13 -16.65
C TYR A 155 -34.39 19.04 -16.87
N GLU A 156 -35.07 18.91 -18.01
CA GLU A 156 -36.40 19.53 -18.20
C GLU A 156 -37.40 18.80 -17.29
N ALA A 157 -38.22 19.57 -16.58
CA ALA A 157 -39.08 19.07 -15.50
C ALA A 157 -40.17 18.08 -15.93
N GLN A 158 -40.41 17.91 -17.23
CA GLN A 158 -41.53 17.13 -17.75
C GLN A 158 -41.16 15.72 -18.21
N ASP A 159 -39.90 15.47 -18.65
CA ASP A 159 -39.55 14.19 -19.31
C ASP A 159 -38.34 13.45 -18.71
N GLN A 160 -37.66 13.99 -17.67
CA GLN A 160 -36.39 13.45 -17.15
C GLN A 160 -35.33 13.18 -18.24
N THR A 161 -35.51 13.74 -19.43
CA THR A 161 -34.52 13.81 -20.48
C THR A 161 -33.60 15.00 -20.18
N PRO A 162 -32.28 14.84 -20.35
CA PRO A 162 -31.36 15.95 -20.17
C PRO A 162 -31.63 17.00 -21.26
N ALA A 163 -32.37 18.03 -20.87
CA ALA A 163 -32.78 19.17 -21.69
C ALA A 163 -31.64 19.99 -22.26
N ILE A 164 -30.51 19.90 -21.56
CA ILE A 164 -29.23 20.51 -21.90
C ILE A 164 -28.19 19.40 -21.77
N ALA A 165 -28.36 18.31 -22.53
CA ALA A 165 -27.41 17.18 -22.55
C ALA A 165 -25.96 17.62 -22.80
N ASP A 166 -25.76 18.78 -23.45
CA ASP A 166 -24.45 19.39 -23.71
C ASP A 166 -23.89 20.25 -22.55
N LEU A 167 -24.63 20.40 -21.45
CA LEU A 167 -24.18 21.14 -20.26
C LEU A 167 -24.15 20.20 -19.05
N ILE A 168 -23.43 19.10 -19.21
CA ILE A 168 -22.90 18.32 -18.08
C ILE A 168 -21.68 19.07 -17.60
N ALA A 169 -21.71 19.56 -16.37
CA ALA A 169 -20.56 20.23 -15.79
C ALA A 169 -19.93 19.31 -14.76
N ASP A 170 -18.66 19.01 -14.98
CA ASP A 170 -17.84 18.31 -14.03
C ASP A 170 -17.22 19.32 -13.07
N ILE A 171 -17.71 19.40 -11.84
CA ILE A 171 -17.24 20.37 -10.84
C ILE A 171 -16.21 19.69 -9.94
N ARG A 172 -14.98 20.20 -9.98
CA ARG A 172 -13.95 19.88 -8.99
C ARG A 172 -14.17 20.67 -7.71
N VAL A 173 -13.79 20.11 -6.58
CA VAL A 173 -13.65 20.84 -5.32
C VAL A 173 -12.17 21.02 -5.00
N ASP A 174 -11.75 22.28 -5.01
CA ASP A 174 -10.49 22.70 -4.44
C ASP A 174 -10.69 23.02 -2.95
N ILE A 175 -9.68 22.77 -2.13
CA ILE A 175 -9.68 23.19 -0.72
C ILE A 175 -8.62 24.28 -0.59
N ASP A 176 -9.02 25.46 -0.11
CA ASP A 176 -8.07 26.56 0.11
C ASP A 176 -7.17 26.31 1.34
N LYS A 177 -6.17 27.18 1.54
CA LYS A 177 -5.22 27.07 2.67
C LYS A 177 -5.88 27.17 4.06
N ALA A 178 -7.13 27.64 4.14
CA ALA A 178 -7.91 27.73 5.36
C ALA A 178 -8.88 26.54 5.53
N GLY A 179 -8.81 25.53 4.66
CA GLY A 179 -9.71 24.38 4.68
C GLY A 179 -11.08 24.65 4.06
N LYS A 180 -11.28 25.79 3.40
CA LYS A 180 -12.56 26.14 2.81
C LYS A 180 -12.68 25.57 1.41
N HIS A 181 -13.79 24.91 1.15
CA HIS A 181 -14.07 24.30 -0.14
C HIS A 181 -14.40 25.39 -1.19
N LYS A 182 -13.83 25.22 -2.38
CA LYS A 182 -14.01 26.06 -3.56
C LYS A 182 -14.36 25.17 -4.73
N PHE A 183 -15.57 25.31 -5.24
CA PHE A 183 -16.10 24.51 -6.34
C PHE A 183 -15.71 25.14 -7.67
N VAL A 184 -14.96 24.42 -8.51
CA VAL A 184 -14.42 24.89 -9.80
C VAL A 184 -14.86 23.92 -10.90
N PRO A 185 -15.67 24.36 -11.87
CA PRO A 185 -15.98 23.58 -13.06
C PRO A 185 -14.69 23.20 -13.82
N THR A 186 -14.64 21.98 -14.35
CA THR A 186 -13.46 21.44 -15.04
C THR A 186 -13.29 22.04 -16.45
N ASP A 187 -14.39 22.42 -17.09
CA ASP A 187 -14.42 22.82 -18.50
C ASP A 187 -14.55 24.35 -18.72
N VAL A 188 -14.52 25.15 -17.65
CA VAL A 188 -14.46 26.62 -17.74
C VAL A 188 -13.58 27.21 -16.64
N ASP A 189 -13.10 28.45 -16.85
CA ASP A 189 -12.10 29.07 -15.99
C ASP A 189 -12.64 29.45 -14.60
N SER A 190 -13.97 29.55 -14.42
CA SER A 190 -14.58 29.80 -13.11
C SER A 190 -16.06 29.39 -12.97
N THR A 191 -16.51 29.26 -11.71
CA THR A 191 -17.91 29.03 -11.32
C THR A 191 -18.84 30.15 -11.82
N ALA A 192 -18.36 31.39 -11.86
CA ALA A 192 -19.16 32.55 -12.25
C ALA A 192 -19.46 32.54 -13.76
N GLU A 193 -18.47 32.18 -14.57
CA GLU A 193 -18.62 32.02 -16.01
C GLU A 193 -19.54 30.86 -16.33
N TRP A 194 -19.37 29.72 -15.66
CA TRP A 194 -20.27 28.59 -15.79
C TRP A 194 -21.73 28.97 -15.50
N PHE A 195 -21.97 29.63 -14.37
CA PHE A 195 -23.32 30.02 -13.95
C PHE A 195 -23.96 31.01 -14.95
N SER A 196 -23.14 31.85 -15.57
CA SER A 196 -23.59 32.78 -16.62
C SER A 196 -23.97 32.03 -17.90
N GLU A 197 -23.17 31.06 -18.32
CA GLU A 197 -23.44 30.22 -19.49
C GLU A 197 -24.66 29.32 -19.28
N TYR A 198 -24.82 28.73 -18.10
CA TYR A 198 -26.02 28.00 -17.70
C TYR A 198 -27.27 28.87 -17.85
N LYS A 199 -27.29 30.07 -17.23
CA LYS A 199 -28.46 30.98 -17.31
C LYS A 199 -28.74 31.40 -18.74
N ARG A 200 -27.71 31.63 -19.55
CA ARG A 200 -27.86 31.95 -20.97
C ARG A 200 -28.54 30.80 -21.73
N ARG A 201 -28.12 29.55 -21.49
CA ARG A 201 -28.71 28.36 -22.13
C ARG A 201 -30.10 28.00 -21.61
N ALA A 202 -30.38 28.29 -20.34
CA ALA A 202 -31.68 28.07 -19.71
C ALA A 202 -32.69 29.21 -19.97
N SER A 203 -32.25 30.35 -20.51
CA SER A 203 -33.10 31.52 -20.76
C SER A 203 -34.27 31.19 -21.68
N GLY A 204 -35.50 31.41 -21.20
CA GLY A 204 -36.74 31.11 -21.94
C GLY A 204 -37.26 29.67 -21.77
N LYS A 205 -36.53 28.83 -21.02
CA LYS A 205 -36.99 27.53 -20.52
C LYS A 205 -37.31 27.65 -19.02
N ASP A 206 -38.25 26.87 -18.49
CA ASP A 206 -38.41 26.77 -17.02
C ASP A 206 -37.09 26.22 -16.46
N LEU A 207 -36.55 26.86 -15.41
CA LEU A 207 -35.20 26.52 -14.93
C LEU A 207 -35.15 25.03 -14.60
N PRO A 208 -34.29 24.25 -15.29
CA PRO A 208 -34.29 22.80 -15.16
C PRO A 208 -33.99 22.38 -13.72
N GLN A 209 -34.50 21.22 -13.31
CA GLN A 209 -34.06 20.61 -12.05
C GLN A 209 -32.58 20.27 -12.18
N VAL A 210 -31.83 20.58 -11.13
CA VAL A 210 -30.41 20.29 -11.05
C VAL A 210 -30.15 19.21 -10.02
N PHE A 211 -29.38 18.23 -10.46
CA PHE A 211 -28.87 17.16 -9.64
C PHE A 211 -27.39 17.38 -9.41
N ILE A 212 -26.99 17.38 -8.14
CA ILE A 212 -25.58 17.29 -7.75
C ILE A 212 -25.38 15.85 -7.35
N VAL A 213 -24.61 15.11 -8.15
CA VAL A 213 -24.28 13.71 -7.87
C VAL A 213 -22.80 13.56 -7.55
N THR A 214 -22.46 12.64 -6.66
CA THR A 214 -21.07 12.22 -6.45
C THR A 214 -20.58 11.43 -7.66
N ASP A 215 -19.26 11.27 -7.78
CA ASP A 215 -18.64 10.37 -8.76
C ASP A 215 -19.11 8.90 -8.61
N GLY A 216 -19.54 8.50 -7.41
CA GLY A 216 -20.18 7.22 -7.11
C GLY A 216 -21.68 7.13 -7.46
N GLY A 217 -22.28 8.19 -8.00
CA GLY A 217 -23.69 8.22 -8.42
C GLY A 217 -24.69 8.49 -7.30
N GLU A 218 -24.24 8.89 -6.12
CA GLU A 218 -25.14 9.31 -5.02
C GLU A 218 -25.68 10.71 -5.31
N ILE A 219 -27.00 10.88 -5.27
CA ILE A 219 -27.65 12.18 -5.43
C ILE A 219 -27.57 12.92 -4.10
N LEU A 220 -26.78 13.98 -4.06
CA LEU A 220 -26.67 14.87 -2.88
C LEU A 220 -27.71 15.98 -2.90
N HIS A 221 -28.07 16.46 -4.10
CA HIS A 221 -29.07 17.49 -4.27
C HIS A 221 -29.98 17.16 -5.43
N GLN A 222 -31.27 17.44 -5.25
CA GLN A 222 -32.24 17.54 -6.33
C GLN A 222 -33.12 18.76 -6.05
N GLY A 223 -33.11 19.74 -6.96
CA GLY A 223 -33.87 20.96 -6.74
C GLY A 223 -33.84 21.91 -7.93
N LYS A 224 -34.53 23.05 -7.79
CA LYS A 224 -34.37 24.14 -8.75
C LYS A 224 -33.02 24.82 -8.53
N LEU A 225 -32.30 25.12 -9.61
CA LEU A 225 -31.07 25.92 -9.49
C LEU A 225 -31.41 27.30 -8.88
N PRO A 226 -30.63 27.80 -7.92
CA PRO A 226 -30.86 29.14 -7.39
C PRO A 226 -30.74 30.22 -8.46
N GLY A 227 -31.52 31.30 -8.32
CA GLY A 227 -31.60 32.37 -9.33
C GLY A 227 -30.34 33.25 -9.37
N THR A 228 -29.54 33.25 -8.30
CA THR A 228 -28.34 34.06 -8.17
C THR A 228 -27.08 33.21 -7.96
N LEU A 229 -25.92 33.74 -8.40
CA LEU A 229 -24.62 33.10 -8.19
C LEU A 229 -24.30 32.94 -6.69
N ALA A 230 -24.75 33.90 -5.86
CA ALA A 230 -24.52 33.86 -4.42
C ALA A 230 -25.29 32.72 -3.73
N GLU A 231 -26.54 32.48 -4.14
CA GLU A 231 -27.31 31.35 -3.63
C GLU A 231 -26.78 30.03 -4.18
N PHE A 232 -26.37 29.97 -5.45
CA PHE A 232 -25.73 28.79 -6.02
C PHE A 232 -24.45 28.41 -5.26
N ASN A 233 -23.59 29.39 -5.00
CA ASN A 233 -22.38 29.17 -4.19
C ASN A 233 -22.69 28.75 -2.75
N ARG A 234 -23.81 29.22 -2.18
CA ARG A 234 -24.27 28.79 -0.85
C ARG A 234 -24.73 27.34 -0.85
N THR A 235 -25.56 26.95 -1.83
CA THR A 235 -26.01 25.57 -2.02
C THR A 235 -24.83 24.63 -2.22
N LEU A 236 -23.83 25.00 -3.02
CA LEU A 236 -22.61 24.20 -3.15
C LEU A 236 -21.85 24.07 -1.82
N ALA A 237 -21.73 25.16 -1.05
CA ALA A 237 -21.05 25.14 0.23
C ALA A 237 -21.73 24.25 1.30
N GLU A 238 -23.05 24.04 1.22
CA GLU A 238 -23.78 23.13 2.11
C GLU A 238 -23.39 21.65 1.94
N PHE A 239 -22.89 21.26 0.78
CA PHE A 239 -22.40 19.90 0.51
C PHE A 239 -20.92 19.70 0.81
N GLY A 240 -20.19 20.79 1.09
CA GLY A 240 -18.78 20.78 1.44
C GLY A 240 -18.53 20.79 2.95
N GLY A 241 -19.50 20.37 3.77
CA GLY A 241 -19.40 20.31 5.23
C GLY A 241 -18.85 18.98 5.73
#